data_AF-A0A7K9Q2L9-F1
#
_entry.id   AF-A0A7K9Q2L9-F1
#
_cell.length_a   1.000
_cell.length_b   1.000
_cell.length_c   1.000
_cell.angle_alpha   90.00
_cell.angle_beta   90.00
_cell.angle_gamma   90.00
#
_symmetry.space_group_name_H-M   'P 1'
#
loop_
_entity.id
_entity.type
_entity.pdbx_description
1 polymer ?
#
loop_
_entity_poly.entity_id
_entity_poly.type
_entity_poly.pdbx_seq_one_letter_code
_entity_poly.pdbx_strand_id
1 'polypeptide(L)' 'LLTKFPFFFSGKRLAPSIFLFPPPAEEVASSRPTLSLTCFVRGFFPENIDVQWQRNQDPIPSSQNSQNSQNSQNPA' A
#
# COMPACT_ATOMS: atom_id res chain seq x y z
N LEU A 1 17.85 30.84 8.96
CA LEU A 1 16.89 30.17 8.06
C LEU A 1 17.57 28.93 7.49
N LEU A 2 17.55 27.80 8.21
CA LEU A 2 18.17 26.56 7.73
C LEU A 2 17.22 25.92 6.72
N THR A 3 17.49 26.13 5.44
CA THR A 3 16.80 25.44 4.35
C THR A 3 17.14 23.95 4.44
N LYS A 4 16.19 23.19 5.00
CA LYS A 4 15.96 21.76 4.81
C LYS A 4 16.60 21.27 3.52
N PHE A 5 17.81 20.71 3.61
CA PHE A 5 18.45 20.03 2.50
C PHE A 5 17.47 18.93 2.04
N PRO A 6 17.18 18.81 0.73
CA PRO A 6 16.40 17.69 0.25
C PRO A 6 17.18 16.45 0.65
N PHE A 7 16.55 15.60 1.44
CA PHE A 7 17.01 14.24 1.73
C PHE A 7 17.07 13.51 0.37
N PHE A 8 18.14 13.73 -0.39
CA PHE A 8 18.46 12.93 -1.55
C PHE A 8 18.85 11.57 -0.99
N PHE A 9 17.86 10.68 -0.95
CA PHE A 9 18.04 9.24 -0.77
C PHE A 9 19.03 8.74 -1.82
N SER A 10 20.33 8.81 -1.54
CA SER A 10 21.42 8.38 -2.42
C SER A 10 21.56 6.85 -2.47
N GLY A 11 20.42 6.15 -2.48
CA GLY A 11 20.33 4.70 -2.58
C GLY A 11 19.84 4.25 -3.96
N LYS A 12 20.21 3.05 -4.37
CA LYS A 12 19.73 2.45 -5.62
C LYS A 12 18.22 2.22 -5.51
N ARG A 13 17.46 2.68 -6.50
CA ARG A 13 16.00 2.42 -6.56
C ARG A 13 15.77 0.91 -6.71
N LEU A 14 14.92 0.37 -5.84
CA LEU A 14 14.52 -1.03 -5.86
C LEU A 14 13.03 -1.11 -6.18
N ALA A 15 12.69 -1.92 -7.17
CA ALA A 15 11.30 -2.17 -7.52
C ALA A 15 10.61 -2.96 -6.39
N PRO A 16 9.35 -2.65 -6.05
CA PRO A 16 8.61 -3.40 -5.04
C PRO A 16 8.26 -4.80 -5.52
N SER A 17 8.27 -5.73 -4.58
CA SER A 17 7.51 -6.98 -4.67
C SER A 17 6.10 -6.73 -4.15
N ILE A 18 5.09 -7.07 -4.95
CA ILE A 18 3.68 -6.82 -4.65
C ILE A 18 2.95 -8.16 -4.55
N PHE A 19 2.20 -8.33 -3.47
CA PHE A 19 1.35 -9.50 -3.23
C PHE A 19 -0.08 -9.02 -2.98
N LEU A 20 -1.03 -9.59 -3.72
CA LEU A 20 -2.45 -9.29 -3.57
C LEU A 20 -3.14 -10.51 -2.97
N PHE A 21 -3.76 -10.32 -1.80
CA PHE A 21 -4.49 -11.37 -1.11
C PHE A 21 -6.00 -11.20 -1.30
N PRO A 22 -6.73 -12.30 -1.57
CA PRO A 22 -8.19 -12.26 -1.65
C PRO A 22 -8.81 -12.01 -0.27
N PRO A 23 -10.12 -11.71 -0.20
CA PRO A 23 -10.83 -11.64 1.06
C PRO A 23 -10.74 -12.98 1.80
N PRO A 24 -10.62 -12.99 3.14
CA PRO A 24 -10.67 -14.21 3.93
C PRO A 24 -11.95 -15.00 3.66
N ALA A 25 -11.85 -16.33 3.62
CA ALA A 25 -12.99 -17.20 3.35
C ALA A 25 -14.17 -16.95 4.31
N GLU A 26 -13.87 -16.66 5.58
CA GLU A 26 -14.86 -16.30 6.60
C GLU A 26 -15.67 -15.03 6.24
N GLU A 27 -15.02 -14.04 5.63
CA GLU A 27 -15.65 -12.78 5.22
C GLU A 27 -16.63 -13.02 4.06
N VAL A 28 -16.22 -13.88 3.12
CA VAL A 28 -17.04 -14.29 1.97
C VAL A 28 -18.23 -15.14 2.43
N ALA A 29 -17.99 -16.09 3.34
CA ALA A 29 -19.02 -16.97 3.88
C ALA A 29 -20.07 -16.21 4.71
N SER A 30 -19.63 -15.17 5.43
CA SER A 30 -20.52 -14.33 6.26
C SER A 30 -21.47 -13.42 5.46
N SER A 31 -21.45 -13.47 4.12
CA SER A 31 -22.30 -12.65 3.23
C SER A 31 -22.26 -11.16 3.58
N ARG A 32 -21.07 -10.65 3.96
CA ARG A 32 -20.90 -9.25 4.29
C ARG A 32 -21.13 -8.38 3.05
N PRO A 33 -21.73 -7.18 3.21
CA PRO A 33 -21.99 -6.27 2.09
C PRO A 33 -20.70 -5.70 1.47
N THR A 34 -19.58 -5.80 2.19
CA THR A 34 -18.26 -5.32 1.79
C THR A 34 -17.23 -6.41 2.02
N LEU A 35 -16.28 -6.54 1.10
CA LEU A 35 -15.15 -7.47 1.18
C LEU A 35 -13.84 -6.68 1.22
N SER A 36 -12.84 -7.25 1.89
CA SER A 36 -11.53 -6.61 2.05
C SER A 36 -10.51 -7.26 1.12
N LEU A 37 -9.75 -6.44 0.37
CA LEU A 37 -8.57 -6.87 -0.37
C LEU A 37 -7.32 -6.35 0.33
N THR A 38 -6.29 -7.18 0.44
CA THR A 38 -5.04 -6.79 1.09
C THR A 38 -3.92 -6.74 0.06
N CYS A 39 -3.30 -5.57 -0.09
CA CYS A 39 -2.09 -5.38 -0.88
C CYS A 39 -0.88 -5.29 0.06
N PHE A 40 0.08 -6.19 -0.12
CA PHE A 40 1.32 -6.21 0.64
C PHE A 40 2.50 -5.87 -0.28
N VAL A 41 3.19 -4.78 0.05
CA VAL A 41 4.28 -4.22 -0.75
C VAL A 41 5.58 -4.27 0.06
N ARG A 42 6.64 -4.88 -0.49
CA ARG A 42 7.92 -5.02 0.21
C ARG A 42 9.13 -4.91 -0.71
N GLY A 43 10.32 -4.69 -0.13
CA GLY A 43 11.60 -4.77 -0.85
C GLY A 43 11.88 -3.59 -1.79
N PHE A 44 11.26 -2.45 -1.57
CA PHE A 44 11.40 -1.26 -2.41
C PHE A 44 12.24 -0.18 -1.74
N PHE A 45 12.77 0.73 -2.56
CA PHE A 45 13.48 1.93 -2.12
C PHE A 45 13.30 3.05 -3.15
N PRO A 46 13.05 4.31 -2.73
CA PRO A 46 12.95 4.79 -1.34
C PRO A 46 11.63 4.40 -0.67
N GLU A 47 11.54 4.58 0.65
CA GLU A 47 10.35 4.20 1.44
C GLU A 47 9.09 5.04 1.14
N ASN A 48 9.27 6.22 0.52
CA ASN A 48 8.16 7.09 0.16
C ASN A 48 7.48 6.59 -1.13
N ILE A 49 6.40 5.82 -0.98
CA ILE A 49 5.57 5.31 -2.08
C ILE A 49 4.12 5.69 -1.92
N ASP A 50 3.39 5.69 -3.04
CA ASP A 50 1.94 5.83 -3.09
C ASP A 50 1.30 4.54 -3.64
N VAL A 51 0.15 4.17 -3.10
CA VAL A 51 -0.59 2.95 -3.48
C VAL A 51 -2.01 3.33 -3.85
N GLN A 52 -2.36 3.11 -5.12
CA GLN A 52 -3.68 3.42 -5.65
C GLN A 52 -4.41 2.14 -6.08
N TRP A 53 -5.65 2.01 -5.63
CA TRP A 53 -6.55 0.97 -6.12
C TRP A 53 -7.30 1.42 -7.37
N GLN A 54 -7.40 0.53 -8.34
CA GLN A 54 -8.12 0.74 -9.59
C GLN A 54 -9.06 -0.44 -9.85
N ARG A 55 -10.24 -0.17 -10.41
CA ARG A 55 -11.19 -1.16 -10.89
C ARG A 55 -11.28 -1.00 -12.39
N ASN A 56 -10.94 -2.05 -13.15
CA ASN A 56 -10.97 -2.02 -14.62
C ASN A 56 -10.17 -0.85 -15.22
N GLN A 57 -9.03 -0.49 -14.61
CA GLN A 57 -8.17 0.66 -14.98
C GLN A 57 -8.71 2.04 -14.56
N ASP A 58 -9.91 2.10 -13.98
CA ASP A 58 -10.47 3.34 -13.44
C ASP A 58 -10.11 3.48 -11.94
N PRO A 59 -9.65 4.66 -11.49
CA PRO A 59 -9.41 4.94 -10.08
C PRO A 59 -10.67 4.73 -9.22
N ILE A 60 -10.50 4.05 -8.08
CA ILE A 60 -11.58 3.94 -7.10
C ILE A 60 -11.60 5.22 -6.24
N PRO A 61 -12.79 5.81 -5.96
CA PRO A 61 -12.90 6.99 -5.08
C PRO A 61 -12.27 6.74 -3.71
N SER A 62 -11.62 7.77 -3.15
CA SER A 62 -10.95 7.70 -1.84
C SER A 62 -11.90 7.33 -0.69
N SER A 63 -13.20 7.63 -0.82
CA SER A 63 -14.23 7.23 0.15
C SER A 63 -14.44 5.71 0.26
N GLN A 64 -13.98 4.94 -0.74
CA GLN A 64 -14.04 3.47 -0.76
C GLN A 64 -12.67 2.83 -0.51
N ASN A 65 -11.62 3.64 -0.35
CA ASN A 65 -10.25 3.20 -0.11
C ASN A 65 -9.91 3.42 1.37
N SER A 66 -10.23 2.43 2.22
CA SER A 66 -9.76 2.42 3.60
C SER A 66 -8.27 2.05 3.62
N GLN A 67 -7.39 3.02 3.36
CA GLN A 67 -5.95 2.83 3.47
C GLN A 67 -5.56 2.74 4.95
N ASN A 68 -5.55 1.53 5.50
CA ASN A 68 -4.80 1.29 6.73
C ASN A 68 -3.34 1.02 6.34
N SER A 69 -2.60 2.08 6.02
CA SER A 69 -1.17 2.01 5.78
C SER A 69 -0.46 1.74 7.11
N GLN A 70 -0.54 0.50 7.61
CA GLN A 70 0.40 0.07 8.63
C GLN A 70 1.73 -0.17 7.93
N ASN A 71 2.51 0.91 7.78
CA ASN A 71 3.95 0.80 7.64
C ASN A 71 4.45 0.08 8.90
N SER A 72 4.44 -1.25 8.87
CA SER A 72 5.07 -2.05 9.90
C SER A 72 6.57 -1.90 9.67
N GLN A 73 7.13 -0.82 10.21
CA GLN A 73 8.54 -0.67 10.45
C GLN A 73 8.91 -1.83 11.38
N ASN A 74 9.48 -2.89 10.84
CA ASN A 74 10.22 -3.82 11.66
C ASN A 74 11.53 -3.11 12.02
N PRO A 75 11.76 -2.69 13.27
CA PRO A 75 13.04 -2.14 13.65
C PRO A 75 14.07 -3.28 13.60
N ALA A 76 15.18 -2.98 12.90
CA ALA A 76 16.48 -3.65 12.89
C ALA A 76 16.57 -5.07 13.49
#